data_AF-A0A7Y3H079-F1
#
_entry.id   AF-A0A7Y3H079-F1
#
_cell.length_a   1.000
_cell.length_b   1.000
_cell.length_c   1.000
_cell.angle_alpha   90.00
_cell.angle_beta   90.00
_cell.angle_gamma   90.00
#
_symmetry.space_group_name_H-M   'P 1'
#
loop_
_entity.id
_entity.type
_entity.pdbx_description
1 polymer ?
#
loop_
_entity_poly.entity_id
_entity_poly.type
_entity_poly.pdbx_seq_one_letter_code
_entity_poly.pdbx_strand_id
1 'polypeptide(L)'
;MNKVKIAEWSELDPETPIHALVGDVDLVIVRWPGVDEVSVLYGRCLHRGALLSDGTVKGEDLICGVHNWDYRYKTGVSAYSNSETLNKFTHWIENGGVFVDEDEIAEWELSHPEPYDREAYQGAYADPHGTDDEPFNSWIHELAENGTKNVGPHGR
;
A
#
# COMPACT_ATOMS: atom_id res chain seq x y z
N MET A 1 -21.53 -9.05 -4.34
CA MET A 1 -20.83 -9.27 -3.07
C MET A 1 -20.14 -10.62 -3.11
N ASN A 2 -18.87 -10.59 -3.50
CA ASN A 2 -18.01 -11.76 -3.56
C ASN A 2 -16.95 -11.65 -2.47
N LYS A 3 -17.03 -12.50 -1.45
CA LYS A 3 -16.08 -12.46 -0.33
C LYS A 3 -14.78 -13.16 -0.71
N VAL A 4 -13.68 -12.43 -0.71
CA VAL A 4 -12.33 -12.99 -0.87
C VAL A 4 -11.56 -12.89 0.44
N LYS A 5 -10.85 -13.95 0.81
CA LYS A 5 -10.01 -13.97 2.01
C LYS A 5 -8.67 -13.29 1.71
N ILE A 6 -8.27 -12.36 2.58
CA ILE A 6 -7.03 -11.58 2.41
C ILE A 6 -5.97 -11.86 3.47
N ALA A 7 -6.35 -12.41 4.63
CA ALA A 7 -5.41 -12.81 5.68
C ALA A 7 -6.01 -13.86 6.63
N GLU A 8 -5.15 -14.64 7.28
CA GLU A 8 -5.50 -15.39 8.49
C GLU A 8 -5.45 -14.48 9.72
N TRP A 9 -6.45 -14.56 10.59
CA TRP A 9 -6.50 -13.76 11.82
C TRP A 9 -5.27 -14.00 12.73
N SER A 10 -4.77 -15.24 12.75
CA SER A 10 -3.60 -15.63 13.53
C SER A 10 -2.29 -15.04 13.03
N GLU A 11 -2.24 -14.55 11.79
CA GLU A 11 -1.05 -13.92 11.19
C GLU A 11 -1.04 -12.41 11.41
N LEU A 12 -2.12 -11.84 11.96
CA LEU A 12 -2.25 -10.41 12.20
C LEU A 12 -1.82 -10.07 13.63
N ASP A 13 -0.57 -9.66 13.78
CA ASP A 13 -0.10 -9.02 14.99
C ASP A 13 -0.73 -7.61 15.12
N PRO A 14 -1.24 -7.23 16.32
CA PRO A 14 -1.78 -5.89 16.53
C PRO A 14 -0.79 -4.80 16.12
N GLU A 15 -1.30 -3.73 15.51
CA GLU A 15 -0.52 -2.55 15.12
C GLU A 15 0.63 -2.84 14.12
N THR A 16 0.61 -4.01 13.46
CA THR A 16 1.55 -4.35 12.39
C THR A 16 0.83 -4.27 11.05
N PRO A 17 1.22 -3.35 10.14
CA PRO A 17 0.66 -3.28 8.79
C PRO A 17 0.99 -4.53 7.99
N ILE A 18 -0.02 -5.14 7.37
CA ILE A 18 0.14 -6.31 6.51
C ILE A 18 -0.40 -5.99 5.12
N HIS A 19 0.34 -6.42 4.10
CA HIS A 19 -0.05 -6.28 2.69
C HIS A 19 -1.06 -7.34 2.28
N ALA A 20 -2.01 -6.95 1.44
CA ALA A 20 -2.78 -7.87 0.61
C ALA A 20 -3.01 -7.24 -0.78
N LEU A 21 -3.30 -8.08 -1.77
CA LEU A 21 -3.61 -7.66 -3.14
C LEU A 21 -4.91 -8.33 -3.58
N VAL A 22 -5.86 -7.55 -4.08
CA VAL A 22 -7.12 -8.03 -4.66
C VAL A 22 -7.33 -7.32 -5.99
N GLY A 23 -7.45 -8.07 -7.09
CA GLY A 23 -7.32 -7.49 -8.42
C GLY A 23 -5.94 -6.87 -8.60
N ASP A 24 -5.88 -5.61 -9.02
CA ASP A 24 -4.63 -4.83 -9.07
C ASP A 24 -4.46 -3.84 -7.90
N VAL A 25 -5.42 -3.83 -6.96
CA VAL A 25 -5.45 -2.87 -5.85
C VAL A 25 -4.70 -3.41 -4.63
N ASP A 26 -3.61 -2.74 -4.25
CA ASP A 26 -2.93 -3.02 -2.99
C ASP A 26 -3.79 -2.58 -1.81
N LEU A 27 -3.81 -3.41 -0.77
CA LEU A 27 -4.50 -3.16 0.49
C LEU A 27 -3.49 -3.17 1.64
N VAL A 28 -3.79 -2.40 2.68
CA VAL A 28 -3.09 -2.49 3.96
C VAL A 28 -4.08 -2.86 5.06
N ILE A 29 -3.77 -3.96 5.75
CA ILE A 29 -4.54 -4.49 6.86
C ILE A 29 -3.85 -4.05 8.15
N VAL A 30 -4.59 -3.46 9.09
CA VAL A 30 -4.09 -3.12 10.42
C VAL A 30 -5.04 -3.68 11.47
N ARG A 31 -4.56 -4.62 12.29
CA ARG A 31 -5.32 -5.13 13.43
C ARG A 31 -5.28 -4.14 14.59
N TRP A 32 -6.44 -3.88 15.17
CA TRP A 32 -6.59 -2.95 16.27
C TRP A 32 -6.10 -3.60 17.59
N PRO A 33 -5.40 -2.84 18.46
CA PRO A 33 -4.98 -3.37 19.75
C PRO A 33 -6.17 -3.54 20.69
N GLY A 34 -6.22 -4.68 21.39
CA GLY A 34 -7.18 -4.93 22.48
C GLY A 34 -8.62 -5.22 22.08
N VAL A 35 -8.92 -5.31 20.78
CA VAL A 35 -10.24 -5.68 20.25
C VAL A 35 -10.11 -6.60 19.05
N ASP A 36 -11.13 -7.41 18.78
CA ASP A 36 -11.20 -8.25 17.59
C ASP A 36 -11.75 -7.43 16.41
N GLU A 37 -10.93 -6.48 15.94
CA GLU A 37 -11.26 -5.62 14.80
C GLU A 37 -10.00 -5.34 13.94
N VAL A 38 -10.23 -5.06 12.65
CA VAL A 38 -9.19 -4.60 11.71
C VAL A 38 -9.64 -3.34 10.97
N SER A 39 -8.68 -2.67 10.35
CA SER A 39 -8.95 -1.83 9.19
C SER A 39 -8.39 -2.49 7.95
N VAL A 40 -9.14 -2.42 6.85
CA VAL A 40 -8.65 -2.71 5.51
C VAL A 40 -8.74 -1.44 4.69
N LEU A 41 -7.59 -0.84 4.39
CA LEU A 41 -7.46 0.44 3.71
C LEU A 41 -6.79 0.24 2.35
N TYR A 42 -6.92 1.22 1.45
CA TYR A 42 -6.04 1.32 0.28
C TYR A 42 -4.57 1.31 0.71
N GLY A 43 -3.80 0.45 0.05
CA GLY A 43 -2.50 0.00 0.52
C GLY A 43 -1.33 0.88 0.12
N ARG A 44 -1.56 1.93 -0.68
CA ARG A 44 -0.49 2.84 -1.12
C ARG A 44 -0.64 4.23 -0.55
N CYS A 45 0.50 4.83 -0.20
CA CYS A 45 0.58 6.20 0.28
C CYS A 45 0.16 7.18 -0.84
N LEU A 46 -0.80 8.05 -0.58
CA LEU A 46 -1.32 9.03 -1.55
C LEU A 46 -0.27 10.08 -1.97
N HIS A 47 0.85 10.18 -1.27
CA HIS A 47 1.95 11.05 -1.64
C HIS A 47 2.75 10.52 -2.85
N ARG A 48 3.21 9.25 -2.80
CA ARG A 48 4.20 8.70 -3.76
C ARG A 48 3.87 7.27 -4.24
N GLY A 49 2.79 6.68 -3.75
CA GLY A 49 2.41 5.31 -4.10
C GLY A 49 3.20 4.20 -3.39
N ALA A 50 4.00 4.54 -2.38
CA ALA A 50 4.73 3.55 -1.58
C ALA A 50 3.77 2.63 -0.81
N LEU A 51 4.12 1.33 -0.68
CA LEU A 51 3.33 0.37 0.08
C LEU A 51 3.29 0.74 1.56
N LEU A 52 2.09 0.94 2.10
CA LEU A 52 1.89 1.26 3.51
C LEU A 52 2.13 0.06 4.43
N SER A 53 2.16 -1.16 3.88
CA SER A 53 2.62 -2.35 4.59
C SER A 53 4.10 -2.28 4.99
N ASP A 54 4.92 -1.53 4.25
CA ASP A 54 6.34 -1.29 4.58
C ASP A 54 6.50 -0.16 5.60
N GLY A 55 5.38 0.40 6.07
CA GLY A 55 5.31 1.43 7.09
C GLY A 55 5.27 0.89 8.52
N THR A 56 4.82 1.72 9.44
CA THR A 56 4.67 1.36 10.85
C THR A 56 3.45 2.05 11.47
N VAL A 57 2.85 1.45 12.51
CA VAL A 57 1.85 2.13 13.32
C VAL A 57 2.50 2.77 14.53
N LYS A 58 2.19 4.04 14.78
CA LYS A 58 2.59 4.76 15.99
C LYS A 58 1.39 5.48 16.59
N GLY A 59 0.94 5.03 17.75
CA GLY A 59 -0.26 5.57 18.38
C GLY A 59 -1.49 5.23 17.54
N GLU A 60 -2.08 6.23 16.88
CA GLU A 60 -3.24 6.02 15.98
C GLU A 60 -2.88 6.12 14.49
N ASP A 61 -1.60 6.38 14.19
CA ASP A 61 -1.17 6.75 12.84
C ASP A 61 -0.46 5.57 12.18
N LEU A 62 -0.95 5.18 11.01
CA LEU A 62 -0.22 4.39 10.01
C LEU A 62 0.70 5.35 9.26
N ILE A 63 2.01 5.15 9.41
CA ILE A 63 3.06 6.04 8.92
C ILE A 63 3.78 5.35 7.76
N CYS A 64 3.80 6.01 6.60
CA CYS A 64 4.54 5.57 5.42
C CYS A 64 6.06 5.52 5.70
N GLY A 65 6.71 4.42 5.31
CA GLY A 65 8.13 4.17 5.56
C GLY A 65 9.11 5.06 4.76
N VAL A 66 8.63 5.88 3.83
CA VAL A 66 9.49 6.73 2.98
C VAL A 66 9.60 8.14 3.55
N HIS A 67 8.50 8.91 3.53
CA HIS A 67 8.49 10.33 3.92
C HIS A 67 7.66 10.62 5.18
N ASN A 68 7.37 9.59 5.99
CA ASN A 68 6.58 9.68 7.23
C ASN A 68 5.16 10.26 7.06
N TRP A 69 4.59 10.18 5.86
CA TRP A 69 3.21 10.58 5.64
C TRP A 69 2.26 9.73 6.46
N ASP A 70 1.31 10.35 7.14
CA ASP A 70 0.48 9.70 8.14
C ASP A 70 -0.98 9.55 7.69
N TYR A 71 -1.61 8.48 8.17
CA TYR A 71 -3.04 8.22 8.05
C TYR A 71 -3.54 7.60 9.36
N ARG A 72 -4.68 8.04 9.88
CA ARG A 72 -5.31 7.39 11.03
C ARG A 72 -5.70 5.97 10.64
N TYR A 73 -5.11 4.93 11.26
CA TYR A 73 -5.34 3.56 10.82
C TYR A 73 -6.82 3.15 10.92
N LYS A 74 -7.62 3.81 11.78
CA LYS A 74 -9.06 3.51 11.93
C LYS A 74 -9.92 4.08 10.81
N THR A 75 -9.56 5.24 10.27
CA THR A 75 -10.40 6.01 9.35
C THR A 75 -9.80 6.22 7.95
N GLY A 76 -8.49 6.03 7.80
CA GLY A 76 -7.74 6.34 6.58
C GLY A 76 -7.43 7.82 6.36
N VAL A 77 -7.90 8.72 7.23
CA VAL A 77 -7.73 10.17 7.08
C VAL A 77 -6.34 10.59 7.57
N SER A 78 -5.59 11.33 6.77
CA SER A 78 -4.33 11.94 7.22
C SER A 78 -4.58 13.00 8.29
N ALA A 79 -3.83 12.97 9.39
CA ALA A 79 -3.89 13.99 10.43
C ALA A 79 -3.18 15.29 10.00
N TYR A 80 -2.20 15.19 9.10
CA TYR A 80 -1.53 16.34 8.51
C TYR A 80 -2.36 17.02 7.42
N SER A 81 -2.97 16.24 6.53
CA SER A 81 -3.73 16.71 5.36
C SER A 81 -5.12 16.06 5.34
N ASN A 82 -6.09 16.62 6.05
CA ASN A 82 -7.43 16.01 6.17
C ASN A 82 -8.18 15.78 4.83
N SER A 83 -7.75 16.41 3.74
CA SER A 83 -8.27 16.15 2.39
C SER A 83 -7.78 14.82 1.80
N GLU A 84 -6.68 14.28 2.31
CA GLU A 84 -6.12 13.00 1.90
C GLU A 84 -6.66 11.90 2.79
N THR A 85 -7.49 11.05 2.18
CA THR A 85 -8.16 9.96 2.88
C THR A 85 -7.99 8.68 2.06
N LEU A 86 -7.37 7.67 2.66
CA LEU A 86 -7.32 6.33 2.11
C LEU A 86 -8.73 5.75 2.06
N ASN A 87 -9.09 5.10 0.95
CA ASN A 87 -10.34 4.37 0.88
C ASN A 87 -10.34 3.25 1.93
N LYS A 88 -11.42 3.12 2.70
CA LYS A 88 -11.62 2.00 3.64
C LYS A 88 -12.62 1.03 3.02
N PHE A 89 -12.20 -0.21 2.83
CA PHE A 89 -13.02 -1.23 2.19
C PHE A 89 -13.90 -1.98 3.19
N THR A 90 -15.03 -2.47 2.70
CA THR A 90 -15.91 -3.37 3.46
C THR A 90 -15.17 -4.65 3.77
N HIS A 91 -15.25 -5.10 5.01
CA HIS A 91 -14.55 -6.31 5.46
C HIS A 91 -15.36 -7.09 6.49
N TRP A 92 -14.97 -8.35 6.68
CA TRP A 92 -15.54 -9.26 7.67
C TRP A 92 -14.46 -10.10 8.32
N ILE A 93 -14.61 -10.36 9.62
CA ILE A 93 -13.80 -11.33 10.37
C ILE A 93 -14.69 -12.55 10.64
N GLU A 94 -14.43 -13.66 9.94
CA GLU A 94 -15.27 -14.86 10.02
C GLU A 94 -14.38 -16.12 9.93
N ASN A 95 -14.69 -17.16 10.71
CA ASN A 95 -13.97 -18.45 10.65
C ASN A 95 -12.43 -18.34 10.74
N GLY A 96 -11.92 -17.38 11.52
CA GLY A 96 -10.49 -17.14 11.68
C GLY A 96 -9.82 -16.45 10.49
N GLY A 97 -10.57 -15.95 9.50
CA GLY A 97 -10.05 -15.18 8.37
C GLY A 97 -10.57 -13.75 8.31
N VAL A 98 -9.82 -12.88 7.65
CA VAL A 98 -10.25 -11.55 7.23
C VAL A 98 -10.64 -11.60 5.76
N PHE A 99 -11.81 -11.07 5.44
CA PHE A 99 -12.39 -11.08 4.10
C PHE A 99 -12.77 -9.67 3.67
N VAL A 100 -12.78 -9.41 2.35
CA VAL A 100 -13.27 -8.16 1.72
C VAL A 100 -14.23 -8.47 0.58
N ASP A 101 -14.96 -7.45 0.10
CA ASP A 101 -15.81 -7.57 -1.09
C ASP A 101 -14.98 -7.30 -2.34
N GLU A 102 -14.72 -8.35 -3.13
CA GLU A 102 -13.97 -8.23 -4.38
C GLU A 102 -14.71 -7.36 -5.40
N ASP A 103 -16.06 -7.37 -5.41
CA ASP A 103 -16.84 -6.56 -6.34
C ASP A 103 -16.68 -5.05 -6.03
N GLU A 104 -16.63 -4.68 -4.73
CA GLU A 104 -16.37 -3.29 -4.30
C GLU A 104 -14.98 -2.83 -4.75
N ILE A 105 -13.97 -3.69 -4.58
CA ILE A 105 -12.59 -3.36 -4.94
C ILE A 105 -12.47 -3.22 -6.46
N ALA A 106 -13.08 -4.12 -7.24
CA ALA A 106 -13.09 -4.03 -8.70
C ALA A 106 -13.79 -2.75 -9.19
N GLU A 107 -14.91 -2.36 -8.59
CA GLU A 107 -15.58 -1.09 -8.90
C GLU A 107 -14.70 0.12 -8.54
N TRP A 108 -13.99 0.06 -7.41
CA TRP A 108 -13.06 1.11 -7.01
C TRP A 108 -11.89 1.23 -7.99
N GLU A 109 -11.28 0.11 -8.39
CA GLU A 109 -10.19 0.01 -9.36
C GLU A 109 -10.56 0.64 -10.71
N LEU A 110 -11.79 0.41 -11.20
CA LEU A 110 -12.26 1.03 -12.45
C LEU A 110 -12.25 2.57 -12.41
N SER A 111 -12.46 3.15 -11.23
CA SER A 111 -12.41 4.61 -11.02
C SER A 111 -11.03 5.13 -10.61
N HIS A 112 -10.13 4.24 -10.18
CA HIS A 112 -8.77 4.51 -9.72
C HIS A 112 -7.80 3.50 -10.32
N PRO A 113 -7.52 3.57 -11.64
CA PRO A 113 -6.66 2.61 -12.30
C PRO A 113 -5.23 2.68 -11.74
N GLU A 114 -4.68 1.53 -11.41
CA GLU A 114 -3.36 1.43 -10.81
C GLU A 114 -2.26 1.51 -11.89
N PRO A 115 -1.21 2.34 -11.70
CA PRO A 115 -0.20 2.61 -12.72
C PRO A 115 0.95 1.58 -12.75
N TYR A 116 0.83 0.44 -12.08
CA TYR A 116 1.95 -0.47 -11.81
C TYR A 116 1.99 -1.66 -12.76
N ASP A 117 3.00 -1.74 -13.62
CA ASP A 117 3.27 -2.94 -14.41
C ASP A 117 3.96 -3.99 -13.54
N ARG A 118 3.19 -4.82 -12.84
CA ARG A 118 3.76 -5.82 -11.91
C ARG A 118 4.58 -6.92 -12.59
N GLU A 119 4.48 -7.09 -13.91
CA GLU A 119 5.30 -8.04 -14.67
C GLU A 119 6.70 -7.46 -15.00
N ALA A 120 6.86 -6.14 -14.93
CA ALA A 120 8.14 -5.48 -15.11
C ALA A 120 9.07 -5.66 -13.90
N TYR A 121 10.38 -5.54 -14.13
CA TYR A 121 11.37 -5.58 -13.06
C TYR A 121 11.11 -4.44 -12.05
N GLN A 122 10.88 -4.80 -10.78
CA GLN A 122 10.49 -3.88 -9.71
C GLN A 122 9.23 -3.04 -10.00
N GLY A 123 8.34 -3.46 -10.92
CA GLY A 123 7.21 -2.64 -11.33
C GLY A 123 6.19 -2.33 -10.22
N ALA A 124 6.04 -3.22 -9.23
CA ALA A 124 5.23 -2.94 -8.03
C ALA A 124 5.80 -1.80 -7.15
N TYR A 125 7.10 -1.53 -7.27
CA TYR A 125 7.85 -0.47 -6.59
C TYR A 125 8.18 0.69 -7.53
N ALA A 126 7.61 0.71 -8.73
CA ALA A 126 7.78 1.81 -9.64
C ALA A 126 7.26 3.10 -8.99
N ASP A 127 7.91 4.19 -9.33
CA ASP A 127 7.51 5.52 -8.92
C ASP A 127 7.01 6.30 -10.14
N PRO A 128 5.71 6.22 -10.45
CA PRO A 128 5.14 6.90 -11.60
C PRO A 128 5.08 8.43 -11.43
N HIS A 129 5.21 8.93 -10.20
CA HIS A 129 5.03 10.35 -9.91
C HIS A 129 6.34 11.15 -10.04
N GLY A 130 7.47 10.62 -9.58
CA GLY A 130 8.70 11.40 -9.37
C GLY A 130 8.56 12.48 -8.28
N THR A 131 9.66 12.87 -7.65
CA THR A 131 9.70 13.99 -6.69
C THR A 131 11.11 14.56 -6.64
N ASP A 132 11.20 15.87 -6.36
CA ASP A 132 12.48 16.56 -6.18
C ASP A 132 13.21 16.10 -4.90
N ASP A 133 12.48 15.52 -3.93
CA ASP A 133 13.06 14.94 -2.71
C ASP A 133 13.86 13.65 -3.00
N GLU A 134 13.58 12.97 -4.11
CA GLU A 134 14.19 11.70 -4.53
C GLU A 134 14.70 11.78 -5.98
N PRO A 135 15.63 12.70 -6.29
CA PRO A 135 15.97 13.07 -7.67
C PRO A 135 16.71 11.97 -8.45
N PHE A 136 17.17 10.92 -7.76
CA PHE A 136 17.91 9.81 -8.35
C PHE A 136 17.11 8.52 -8.45
N ASN A 137 15.82 8.51 -8.08
CA ASN A 137 15.03 7.28 -8.05
C ASN A 137 14.98 6.59 -9.43
N SER A 138 14.60 7.33 -10.48
CA SER A 138 14.58 6.82 -11.86
C SER A 138 15.94 6.30 -12.33
N TRP A 139 17.03 6.93 -11.89
CA TRP A 139 18.38 6.50 -12.19
C TRP A 139 18.76 5.20 -11.47
N ILE A 140 18.35 5.04 -10.21
CA ILE A 140 18.54 3.80 -9.46
C ILE A 140 17.81 2.65 -10.16
N HIS A 141 16.56 2.87 -10.59
CA HIS A 141 15.81 1.86 -11.35
C HIS A 141 16.48 1.52 -12.69
N GLU A 142 16.96 2.51 -13.45
CA GLU A 142 17.70 2.28 -14.70
C GLU A 142 18.94 1.41 -14.47
N LEU A 143 19.72 1.70 -13.44
CA LEU A 143 20.91 0.90 -13.11
C LEU A 143 20.54 -0.48 -12.58
N ALA A 144 19.46 -0.61 -11.82
CA ALA A 144 19.02 -1.87 -11.26
C ALA A 144 18.49 -2.83 -12.35
N GLU A 145 17.78 -2.30 -13.35
CA GLU A 145 17.23 -3.09 -14.47
C GLU A 145 18.28 -3.37 -15.55
N ASN A 146 19.03 -2.35 -15.96
CA ASN A 146 19.88 -2.42 -17.15
C ASN A 146 21.39 -2.53 -16.83
N GLY A 147 21.78 -2.40 -15.56
CA GLY A 147 23.18 -2.35 -15.15
C GLY A 147 23.93 -1.22 -15.88
N THR A 148 25.13 -1.52 -16.39
CA THR A 148 25.93 -0.55 -17.15
C THR A 148 25.63 -0.56 -18.66
N LYS A 149 24.69 -1.38 -19.13
CA LYS A 149 24.43 -1.61 -20.56
C LYS A 149 24.12 -0.32 -21.33
N ASN A 150 23.33 0.56 -20.72
CA ASN A 150 22.84 1.79 -21.36
C ASN A 150 23.71 3.03 -21.06
N VAL A 151 24.68 2.90 -20.15
CA VAL A 151 25.41 4.04 -19.55
C VAL A 151 26.93 3.92 -19.67
N GLY A 152 27.41 2.77 -20.15
CA GLY A 152 28.81 2.47 -20.39
C GLY A 152 29.55 1.95 -19.15
N PRO A 153 30.77 1.37 -19.33
CA PRO A 153 31.52 0.70 -18.25
C PRO A 153 31.93 1.61 -17.08
N HIS A 154 31.90 2.93 -17.29
CA HIS A 154 32.31 3.93 -16.31
C HIS A 154 31.14 4.74 -15.74
N GLY A 155 29.89 4.42 -16.12
CA GLY A 155 28.72 5.22 -15.75
C GLY A 155 28.64 6.55 -16.51
N ARG A 156 27.62 7.35 -16.14
CA ARG A 156 27.34 8.69 -16.67
C ARG A 156 28.04 9.78 -15.86
#